data_AF-A0A936ZGI1-F1
#
_entry.id   AF-A0A936ZGI1-F1
#
_cell.length_a   1.000
_cell.length_b   1.000
_cell.length_c   1.000
_cell.angle_alpha   90.00
_cell.angle_beta   90.00
_cell.angle_gamma   90.00
#
_symmetry.space_group_name_H-M   'P 1'
#
loop_
_entity.id
_entity.type
_entity.pdbx_description
1 polymer ?
#
loop_
_entity_poly.entity_id
_entity_poly.type
_entity_poly.pdbx_seq_one_letter_code
_entity_poly.pdbx_strand_id
1 'polypeptide(L)'
;MTHLAAPLFLLALLAAPPAAAEPAPRCPEPQAGDKLPLEREQLIAHMGRWPDACLKQMFRSCDASAGRGLLEVDSAATCSLGYEALVRGSFAGDFQAFMAWWRADRRAE
;
A
#
# COMPACT_ATOMS: atom_id res chain seq x y z
N MET A 1 -43.15 -49.09 9.51
CA MET A 1 -42.30 -49.66 8.43
C MET A 1 -42.45 -48.69 7.26
N THR A 2 -41.50 -47.84 6.87
CA THR A 2 -40.09 -48.09 6.54
C THR A 2 -39.31 -46.76 6.43
N HIS A 3 -38.17 -46.73 7.11
CA HIS A 3 -36.85 -46.11 6.89
C HIS A 3 -36.66 -44.65 6.38
N LEU A 4 -36.04 -43.87 7.27
CA LEU A 4 -35.13 -42.76 7.01
C LEU A 4 -33.97 -43.15 6.08
N ALA A 5 -33.53 -42.23 5.21
CA ALA A 5 -32.21 -42.26 4.59
C ALA A 5 -31.63 -40.84 4.57
N ALA A 6 -30.67 -40.58 5.46
CA ALA A 6 -29.85 -39.39 5.47
C ALA A 6 -28.53 -39.70 4.74
N PRO A 7 -28.04 -38.83 3.83
CA PRO A 7 -26.70 -39.02 3.27
C PRO A 7 -25.67 -38.32 4.15
N LEU A 8 -24.75 -39.12 4.69
CA LEU A 8 -23.47 -38.71 5.26
C LEU A 8 -22.64 -38.02 4.17
N PHE A 9 -22.61 -36.69 4.17
CA PHE A 9 -21.60 -35.95 3.41
C PHE A 9 -20.35 -35.82 4.28
N LEU A 10 -19.38 -36.70 4.05
CA LEU A 10 -18.00 -36.51 4.48
C LEU A 10 -17.44 -35.27 3.77
N LEU A 11 -17.33 -34.16 4.50
CA LEU A 11 -16.57 -32.99 4.07
C LEU A 11 -15.09 -33.24 4.36
N ALA A 12 -14.33 -33.54 3.30
CA ALA A 12 -12.88 -33.54 3.32
C ALA A 12 -12.37 -32.13 3.62
N LEU A 13 -11.69 -31.94 4.75
CA LEU A 13 -10.93 -30.72 5.00
C LEU A 13 -9.74 -30.67 4.04
N LEU A 14 -9.86 -29.89 2.96
CA LEU A 14 -8.70 -29.40 2.22
C LEU A 14 -7.98 -28.36 3.10
N ALA A 15 -6.85 -28.74 3.68
CA ALA A 15 -5.92 -27.80 4.26
C ALA A 15 -5.33 -26.95 3.13
N ALA A 16 -5.69 -25.67 3.09
CA ALA A 16 -5.07 -24.70 2.20
C ALA A 16 -3.58 -24.52 2.59
N PRO A 17 -2.65 -24.44 1.62
CA PRO A 17 -1.25 -24.16 1.92
C PRO A 17 -1.14 -22.77 2.58
N PRO A 18 -0.18 -22.55 3.49
CA PRO A 18 0.06 -21.23 4.05
C PRO A 18 0.41 -20.30 2.89
N ALA A 19 -0.31 -19.20 2.76
CA ALA A 19 0.02 -18.13 1.83
C ALA A 19 1.47 -17.75 2.06
N ALA A 20 2.35 -18.12 1.12
CA ALA A 20 3.73 -17.70 1.16
C ALA A 20 3.71 -16.17 1.13
N ALA A 21 4.22 -15.54 2.19
CA ALA A 21 4.33 -14.10 2.26
C ALA A 21 5.09 -13.63 1.02
N GLU A 22 4.43 -12.85 0.16
CA GLU A 22 5.08 -12.29 -1.02
C GLU A 22 6.31 -11.49 -0.58
N PRO A 23 7.44 -11.62 -1.30
CA PRO A 23 8.64 -10.85 -0.98
C PRO A 23 8.28 -9.35 -1.03
N ALA A 24 8.75 -8.61 -0.02
CA ALA A 24 8.51 -7.18 0.09
C ALA A 24 8.85 -6.47 -1.23
N PRO A 25 8.06 -5.46 -1.64
CA PRO A 25 8.30 -4.76 -2.89
C PRO A 25 9.73 -4.18 -2.87
N ARG A 26 10.48 -4.42 -3.96
CA ARG A 26 11.80 -3.81 -4.15
C ARG A 26 11.59 -2.36 -4.54
N CYS A 27 11.63 -1.49 -3.53
CA CYS A 27 11.40 -0.07 -3.73
C CYS A 27 12.69 0.64 -4.12
N PRO A 28 12.63 1.61 -5.05
CA PRO A 28 13.78 2.42 -5.39
C PRO A 28 14.30 3.09 -4.12
N GLU A 29 15.57 2.86 -3.80
CA GLU A 29 16.26 3.63 -2.77
C GLU A 29 16.74 4.93 -3.42
N PRO A 30 16.53 6.10 -2.80
CA PRO A 30 17.05 7.36 -3.35
C PRO A 30 18.57 7.28 -3.48
N GLN A 31 19.13 7.38 -4.69
CA GLN A 31 20.58 7.31 -4.86
C GLN A 31 21.23 8.66 -4.52
N ALA A 32 22.30 8.61 -3.73
CA ALA A 32 23.12 9.77 -3.44
C ALA A 32 23.74 10.30 -4.75
N GLY A 33 23.25 11.43 -5.24
CA GLY A 33 23.71 12.07 -6.47
C GLY A 33 22.64 12.26 -7.54
N ASP A 34 21.44 11.69 -7.37
CA ASP A 34 20.32 11.99 -8.24
C ASP A 34 19.95 13.47 -8.11
N LYS A 35 20.01 14.20 -9.24
CA LYS A 35 19.49 15.57 -9.29
C LYS A 35 17.98 15.48 -9.20
N LEU A 36 17.46 15.70 -7.99
CA LEU A 36 16.04 15.91 -7.80
C LEU A 36 15.61 17.15 -8.58
N PRO A 37 14.55 17.04 -9.39
CA PRO A 37 13.95 18.22 -10.00
C PRO A 37 13.62 19.27 -8.93
N LEU A 38 13.93 20.54 -9.17
CA LEU A 38 13.67 21.59 -8.17
C LEU A 38 12.20 21.99 -8.10
N GLU A 39 11.44 21.74 -9.18
CA GLU A 39 10.03 22.06 -9.27
C GLU A 39 9.16 20.93 -8.70
N ARG A 40 8.21 21.30 -7.83
CA ARG A 40 7.28 20.38 -7.16
C ARG A 40 6.59 19.39 -8.11
N GLU A 41 6.09 19.86 -9.26
CA GLU A 41 5.41 19.00 -10.23
C GLU A 41 6.36 17.95 -10.83
N GLN A 42 7.61 18.32 -11.07
CA GLN A 42 8.62 17.40 -11.59
C GLN A 42 9.04 16.38 -10.53
N LEU A 43 9.06 16.76 -9.24
CA LEU A 43 9.26 15.82 -8.12
C LEU A 43 8.13 14.81 -8.02
N ILE A 44 6.88 15.26 -8.11
CA ILE A 44 5.71 14.35 -8.09
C ILE A 44 5.78 13.40 -9.30
N ALA A 45 6.10 13.91 -10.49
CA ALA A 45 6.27 13.08 -11.68
C ALA A 45 7.46 12.11 -11.57
N HIS A 46 8.52 12.48 -10.85
CA HIS A 46 9.64 11.59 -10.53
C HIS A 46 9.18 10.42 -9.65
N MET A 47 8.53 10.73 -8.53
CA MET A 47 8.01 9.73 -7.60
C MET A 47 6.91 8.87 -8.24
N GLY A 48 6.09 9.44 -9.11
CA GLY A 48 5.03 8.73 -9.84
C GLY A 48 5.53 7.63 -10.78
N ARG A 49 6.84 7.54 -11.04
CA ARG A 49 7.45 6.40 -11.76
C ARG A 49 7.74 5.19 -10.87
N TRP A 50 7.57 5.33 -9.55
CA TRP A 50 7.79 4.23 -8.63
C TRP A 50 6.66 3.20 -8.76
N PRO A 51 6.92 1.90 -8.49
CA PRO A 51 5.88 0.90 -8.43
C PRO A 51 4.79 1.27 -7.42
N ASP A 52 3.53 0.98 -7.73
CA ASP A 52 2.36 1.25 -6.87
C ASP A 52 2.58 0.72 -5.43
N ALA A 53 3.07 -0.51 -5.31
CA ALA A 53 3.36 -1.12 -4.02
C ALA A 53 4.35 -0.30 -3.17
N CYS A 54 5.28 0.42 -3.81
CA CYS A 54 6.25 1.26 -3.13
C CYS A 54 5.69 2.61 -2.70
N LEU A 55 4.83 3.22 -3.51
CA LEU A 55 4.12 4.42 -3.11
C LEU A 55 3.19 4.16 -1.92
N LYS A 56 2.50 3.01 -1.93
CA LYS A 56 1.67 2.55 -0.81
C LYS A 56 2.48 2.24 0.44
N GLN A 57 3.63 1.55 0.30
CA GLN A 57 4.52 1.27 1.42
C GLN A 57 5.08 2.55 2.05
N MET A 58 5.53 3.51 1.22
CA MET A 58 5.98 4.82 1.69
C MET A 58 4.87 5.57 2.43
N PHE A 59 3.64 5.55 1.88
CA PHE A 59 2.50 6.17 2.53
C PHE A 59 2.24 5.57 3.92
N ARG A 60 2.26 4.24 4.08
CA ARG A 60 2.16 3.58 5.40
C ARG A 60 3.26 4.04 6.36
N SER A 61 4.51 4.09 5.91
CA SER A 61 5.63 4.55 6.73
C SER A 61 5.48 6.01 7.18
N CYS A 62 4.97 6.87 6.29
CA CYS A 62 4.66 8.26 6.58
C CYS A 62 3.53 8.40 7.59
N ASP A 63 2.40 7.69 7.40
CA ASP A 63 1.27 7.71 8.33
C ASP A 63 1.67 7.20 9.72
N ALA A 64 2.38 6.06 9.78
CA ALA A 64 2.88 5.52 11.04
C ALA A 64 3.81 6.50 11.77
N SER A 65 4.64 7.25 11.03
CA SER A 65 5.55 8.23 11.62
C SER A 65 4.81 9.47 12.10
N ALA A 66 3.86 9.98 11.32
CA ALA A 66 3.00 11.11 11.72
C ALA A 66 2.12 10.75 12.94
N GLY A 67 1.69 9.49 13.05
CA GLY A 67 0.93 8.99 14.20
C GLY A 67 1.74 8.94 15.50
N ARG A 68 3.08 8.93 15.43
CA ARG A 68 3.97 8.93 16.61
C ARG A 68 4.42 10.33 17.04
N GLY A 69 4.27 11.34 16.18
CA GLY A 69 4.71 12.70 16.48
C GLY A 69 4.81 13.58 15.24
N LEU A 70 5.31 14.81 15.44
CA LEU A 70 5.54 15.74 14.34
C LEU A 70 6.66 15.20 13.43
N LEU A 71 6.45 15.27 12.11
CA LEU A 71 7.48 14.92 11.13
C LEU A 71 8.51 16.05 11.01
N GLU A 72 9.78 15.66 10.90
CA GLU A 72 10.85 16.57 10.45
C GLU A 72 10.52 17.13 9.06
N VAL A 73 10.98 18.36 8.78
CA VAL A 73 10.60 19.11 7.56
C VAL A 73 10.86 18.31 6.28
N ASP A 74 12.04 17.69 6.15
CA ASP A 74 12.41 16.91 4.96
C ASP A 74 11.54 15.65 4.80
N SER A 75 11.21 15.00 5.92
CA SER A 75 10.29 13.86 5.96
C SER A 75 8.88 14.28 5.58
N ALA A 76 8.40 15.42 6.09
CA ALA A 76 7.09 15.95 5.77
C ALA A 76 6.97 16.32 4.28
N ALA A 77 8.02 16.93 3.70
CA ALA A 77 8.08 17.23 2.27
C ALA A 77 8.02 15.95 1.43
N THR A 78 8.84 14.95 1.76
CA THR A 78 8.87 13.66 1.06
C THR A 78 7.53 12.94 1.15
N CYS A 79 6.93 12.89 2.34
CA CYS A 79 5.61 12.27 2.56
C CYS A 79 4.50 12.97 1.77
N SER A 80 4.54 14.30 1.68
CA SER A 80 3.54 15.08 0.94
C SER A 80 3.64 14.83 -0.57
N LEU A 81 4.86 14.86 -1.13
CA LEU A 81 5.09 14.56 -2.55
C LEU A 81 4.73 13.12 -2.89
N GLY A 82 5.08 12.19 -2.01
CA GLY A 82 4.78 10.77 -2.16
C GLY A 82 3.27 10.47 -2.12
N TYR A 83 2.55 11.12 -1.21
CA TYR A 83 1.08 11.07 -1.16
C TYR A 83 0.45 11.57 -2.47
N GLU A 84 0.92 12.70 -3.00
CA GLU A 84 0.39 13.22 -4.26
C GLU A 84 0.69 12.31 -5.45
N ALA A 85 1.89 11.75 -5.52
CA ALA A 85 2.25 10.76 -6.53
C ALA A 85 1.36 9.52 -6.44
N LEU A 86 1.09 9.02 -5.23
CA LEU A 86 0.22 7.88 -4.99
C LEU A 86 -1.23 8.16 -5.44
N VAL A 87 -1.81 9.27 -5.00
CA VAL A 87 -3.21 9.62 -5.33
C VAL A 87 -3.37 9.81 -6.84
N ARG A 88 -2.45 10.52 -7.49
CA ARG A 88 -2.50 10.75 -8.94
C ARG A 88 -2.28 9.47 -9.74
N GLY A 89 -1.29 8.65 -9.37
CA GLY A 89 -0.91 7.46 -10.12
C GLY A 89 -1.85 6.29 -9.90
N SER A 90 -2.08 5.93 -8.65
CA SER A 90 -2.78 4.69 -8.29
C SER A 90 -4.29 4.85 -8.16
N PHE A 91 -4.74 6.07 -7.93
CA PHE A 91 -6.17 6.38 -7.73
C PHE A 91 -6.70 7.39 -8.75
N ALA A 92 -5.95 7.69 -9.81
CA ALA A 92 -6.34 8.63 -10.87
C ALA A 92 -6.77 10.02 -10.35
N GLY A 93 -6.25 10.45 -9.20
CA GLY A 93 -6.64 11.70 -8.53
C GLY A 93 -7.89 11.60 -7.64
N ASP A 94 -8.54 10.43 -7.57
CA ASP A 94 -9.71 10.22 -6.72
C ASP A 94 -9.32 10.00 -5.26
N PHE A 95 -9.50 11.05 -4.46
CA PHE A 95 -9.24 11.02 -3.03
C PHE A 95 -10.16 10.05 -2.27
N GLN A 96 -11.42 9.87 -2.70
CA GLN A 96 -12.34 8.94 -2.03
C GLN A 96 -11.91 7.50 -2.26
N ALA A 97 -11.48 7.16 -3.48
CA ALA A 97 -10.90 5.85 -3.78
C ALA A 97 -9.65 5.58 -2.94
N PHE A 98 -8.76 6.57 -2.84
CA PHE A 98 -7.59 6.50 -1.95
C PHE A 98 -7.99 6.25 -0.49
N MET A 99 -8.94 7.01 0.05
CA MET A 99 -9.40 6.84 1.44
C MET A 99 -10.08 5.50 1.68
N ALA A 100 -10.81 4.97 0.69
CA ALA A 100 -11.42 3.65 0.76
C ALA A 100 -10.37 2.56 0.85
N TRP A 101 -9.33 2.64 0.00
CA TRP A 101 -8.16 1.76 0.08
C TRP A 101 -7.48 1.88 1.44
N TRP A 102 -7.15 3.10 1.87
CA TRP A 102 -6.40 3.30 3.12
C TRP A 102 -7.11 2.73 4.34
N ARG A 103 -8.43 2.90 4.42
CA ARG A 103 -9.25 2.31 5.50
C ARG A 103 -9.25 0.79 5.46
N ALA A 104 -9.25 0.18 4.27
CA ALA A 104 -9.18 -1.27 4.14
C ALA A 104 -7.79 -1.80 4.52
N ASP A 105 -6.74 -1.08 4.10
CA ASP A 105 -5.34 -1.40 4.36
C ASP A 105 -5.03 -1.47 5.86
N ARG A 106 -5.40 -0.44 6.63
CA ARG A 106 -5.24 -0.42 8.10
C ARG A 106 -6.03 -1.48 8.88
N ARG A 107 -7.02 -2.13 8.25
CA ARG A 107 -7.75 -3.24 8.89
C ARG A 107 -7.10 -4.59 8.63
N ALA A 108 -6.18 -4.66 7.67
CA ALA A 108 -5.45 -5.86 7.32
C ALA A 108 -4.11 -5.99 8.07
N GLU A 109 -3.61 -4.87 8.62
CA GLU A 109 -2.51 -4.82 9.61
C GLU A 109 -3.00 -5.15 11.03
#